data_AF-A0AAE9EID8-F1
#
_entry.id   AF-A0AAE9EID8-F1
#
_cell.length_a   1.000
_cell.length_b   1.000
_cell.length_c   1.000
_cell.angle_alpha   90.00
_cell.angle_beta   90.00
_cell.angle_gamma   90.00
#
_symmetry.space_group_name_H-M   'P 1'
#
loop_
_entity.id
_entity.type
_entity.pdbx_description
1 polymer ?
#
loop_
_entity_poly.entity_id
_entity_poly.type
_entity_poly.pdbx_seq_one_letter_code
_entity_poly.pdbx_strand_id
1 'polypeptide(L)'
;MSENRRKIGAKSEGTSIQFFQNIEGELYEVDAKKLEILDELEAYPTLYDRKEIEIKLSTDGSIRHAYIYLLRSWRADLLATSSVMLTTYSSLGPHGRVYVDTYLRAKEMVEDVESGLVVLRSENVTSEEDMYQ
;
A
#
# COMPACT_ATOMS: atom_id res chain seq x y z
N MET A 1 -6.67 -58.09 -21.74
CA MET A 1 -5.71 -57.54 -20.75
C MET A 1 -6.07 -56.07 -20.56
N SER A 2 -6.63 -55.74 -19.40
CA SER A 2 -7.15 -54.42 -19.06
C SER A 2 -6.04 -53.56 -18.46
N GLU A 3 -5.71 -52.44 -19.10
CA GLU A 3 -4.65 -51.55 -18.64
C GLU A 3 -5.24 -50.42 -17.79
N ASN A 4 -5.16 -50.63 -16.48
CA ASN A 4 -5.65 -49.75 -15.44
C ASN A 4 -4.58 -48.69 -15.14
N ARG A 5 -4.65 -47.51 -15.78
CA ARG A 5 -3.77 -46.38 -15.44
C ARG A 5 -4.52 -45.32 -14.64
N ARG A 6 -4.10 -45.23 -13.38
CA ARG A 6 -4.57 -44.34 -12.31
C ARG A 6 -4.60 -42.89 -12.78
N LYS A 7 -5.78 -42.25 -12.69
CA LYS A 7 -5.90 -40.79 -12.76
C LYS A 7 -5.23 -40.20 -11.52
N ILE A 8 -4.09 -39.55 -11.69
CA ILE A 8 -3.48 -38.72 -10.65
C ILE A 8 -4.29 -37.43 -10.63
N GLY A 9 -5.12 -37.26 -9.60
CA GLY A 9 -5.85 -36.02 -9.39
C GLY A 9 -4.87 -34.91 -9.05
N ALA A 10 -4.61 -34.01 -10.00
CA ALA A 10 -4.02 -32.73 -9.71
C ALA A 10 -5.05 -31.92 -8.91
N LYS A 11 -4.87 -31.85 -7.59
CA LYS A 11 -5.47 -30.78 -6.78
C LYS A 11 -4.80 -29.49 -7.23
N SER A 12 -5.46 -28.73 -8.10
CA SER A 12 -5.05 -27.36 -8.39
C SER A 12 -5.42 -26.51 -7.18
N GLU A 13 -4.50 -26.34 -6.24
CA GLU A 13 -4.58 -25.26 -5.27
C GLU A 13 -4.50 -23.95 -6.06
N GLY A 14 -5.61 -23.22 -6.08
CA GLY A 14 -5.74 -21.95 -6.77
C GLY A 14 -4.85 -20.90 -6.11
N THR A 15 -3.59 -20.86 -6.52
CA THR A 15 -2.70 -19.75 -6.21
C THR A 15 -3.18 -18.57 -7.04
N SER A 16 -3.86 -17.62 -6.41
CA SER A 16 -4.19 -16.34 -7.04
C SER A 16 -2.88 -15.65 -7.43
N ILE A 17 -2.58 -15.62 -8.73
CA ILE A 17 -1.43 -14.89 -9.26
C ILE A 17 -1.76 -13.41 -9.16
N GLN A 18 -1.08 -12.69 -8.26
CA GLN A 18 -1.21 -11.25 -8.16
C GLN A 18 -0.32 -10.59 -9.23
N PHE A 19 -0.96 -9.96 -10.21
CA PHE A 19 -0.24 -9.16 -11.21
C PHE A 19 0.02 -7.77 -10.66
N PHE A 20 1.30 -7.40 -10.55
CA PHE A 20 1.70 -6.03 -10.26
C PHE A 20 1.60 -5.19 -11.53
N GLN A 21 1.08 -3.97 -11.41
CA GLN A 21 0.98 -3.03 -12.51
C GLN A 21 2.01 -1.92 -12.37
N ASN A 22 2.41 -1.34 -13.50
CA ASN A 22 3.26 -0.16 -13.50
C ASN A 22 2.46 1.04 -12.98
N ILE A 23 3.10 1.84 -12.14
CA ILE A 23 2.54 3.08 -11.62
C ILE A 23 2.83 4.19 -12.64
N GLU A 24 1.82 5.01 -12.91
CA GLU A 24 1.93 6.20 -13.75
C GLU A 24 2.11 7.44 -12.88
N GLY A 25 2.88 8.40 -13.40
CA GLY A 25 3.18 9.64 -12.70
C GLY A 25 3.86 10.64 -13.61
N GLU A 26 4.37 11.69 -12.98
CA GLU A 26 5.00 12.82 -13.67
C GLU A 26 6.49 12.87 -13.34
N LEU A 27 7.32 13.16 -14.35
CA LEU A 27 8.76 13.31 -14.19
C LEU A 27 9.14 14.79 -14.18
N TYR A 28 9.83 15.23 -13.13
CA TYR A 28 10.27 16.60 -12.95
C TYR A 28 11.79 16.70 -12.83
N GLU A 29 12.37 17.73 -13.45
CA GLU A 29 13.74 18.16 -13.16
C GLU A 29 13.71 19.13 -11.98
N VAL A 30 14.51 18.83 -10.95
CA VAL A 30 14.58 19.63 -9.72
C VAL A 30 16.02 20.00 -9.42
N ASP A 31 16.22 21.20 -8.87
CA ASP A 31 17.52 21.60 -8.34
C ASP A 31 17.78 20.97 -6.96
N ALA A 32 19.02 21.06 -6.48
CA ALA A 32 19.42 20.48 -5.20
C ALA A 32 18.61 21.06 -4.00
N LYS A 33 18.27 22.34 -4.04
CA LYS A 33 17.52 22.99 -2.95
C LYS A 33 16.07 22.48 -2.88
N LYS A 34 15.41 22.31 -4.03
CA LYS A 34 14.08 21.70 -4.11
C LYS A 34 14.13 20.25 -3.66
N LEU A 35 15.20 19.52 -4.00
CA LEU A 35 15.36 18.15 -3.56
C LEU A 35 15.48 18.04 -2.03
N GLU A 36 16.22 18.95 -1.38
CA GLU A 36 16.30 19.03 0.10
C GLU A 36 14.93 19.32 0.74
N ILE A 37 14.15 20.24 0.16
CA ILE A 37 12.79 20.55 0.64
C ILE A 37 11.88 19.32 0.51
N LEU A 38 11.99 18.56 -0.58
CA LEU A 38 11.23 17.33 -0.76
C LEU A 38 11.64 16.26 0.26
N ASP A 39 12.92 16.15 0.59
CA ASP A 39 13.38 15.23 1.65
C ASP A 39 12.73 15.56 3.00
N GLU A 40 12.63 16.84 3.37
CA GLU A 40 11.97 17.28 4.59
C GLU A 40 10.46 16.98 4.58
N LEU A 41 9.77 17.29 3.47
CA LEU A 41 8.33 17.06 3.32
C LEU A 41 7.96 15.57 3.41
N GLU A 42 8.79 14.70 2.84
CA GLU A 42 8.61 13.25 2.85
C GLU A 42 9.19 12.59 4.11
N ALA A 43 9.67 13.39 5.07
CA ALA A 43 10.32 12.94 6.29
C ALA A 43 11.43 11.89 6.04
N TYR A 44 12.18 12.06 4.95
CA TYR A 44 13.35 11.24 4.65
C TYR A 44 14.46 11.49 5.69
N PRO A 45 15.18 10.46 6.16
CA PRO A 45 15.07 9.03 5.85
C PRO A 45 14.23 8.24 6.87
N THR A 46 13.35 8.90 7.63
CA THR A 46 12.64 8.26 8.75
C THR A 46 11.36 7.53 8.33
N LEU A 47 10.55 8.16 7.47
CA LEU A 47 9.29 7.58 6.97
C LEU A 47 9.46 6.96 5.58
N TYR A 48 9.98 7.74 4.63
CA TYR A 48 10.26 7.30 3.27
C TYR A 48 11.77 7.21 3.01
N ASP A 49 12.16 6.28 2.14
CA ASP A 49 13.49 6.18 1.54
C ASP A 49 13.47 6.75 0.13
N ARG A 50 14.46 7.59 -0.19
CA ARG A 50 14.72 8.02 -1.56
C ARG A 50 15.49 6.94 -2.32
N LYS A 51 14.93 6.46 -3.43
CA LYS A 51 15.55 5.45 -4.31
C LYS A 51 15.60 5.93 -5.75
N GLU A 52 16.66 5.58 -6.45
CA GLU A 52 16.75 5.78 -7.90
C GLU A 52 16.07 4.61 -8.63
N ILE A 53 15.20 4.92 -9.58
CA ILE A 53 14.47 3.93 -10.37
C ILE A 53 14.48 4.29 -11.86
N GLU A 54 14.27 3.28 -12.70
CA GLU A 54 14.02 3.46 -14.12
C GLU A 54 12.56 3.87 -14.38
N ILE A 55 12.38 4.92 -15.17
CA ILE A 55 11.09 5.45 -15.61
C ILE A 55 11.02 5.35 -17.13
N LYS A 56 9.95 4.73 -17.64
CA LYS A 56 9.62 4.76 -19.07
C LYS A 56 8.74 5.96 -19.37
N LEU A 57 9.22 6.88 -20.21
CA LEU A 57 8.44 8.03 -20.65
C LEU A 57 7.30 7.59 -21.58
N SER A 58 6.09 8.09 -21.32
CA SER A 58 4.92 7.83 -22.15
C SER A 58 4.97 8.55 -23.50
N THR A 59 5.76 9.62 -23.61
CA THR A 59 5.88 10.46 -24.80
C THR A 59 6.63 9.79 -25.94
N ASP A 60 7.78 9.16 -25.64
CA ASP A 60 8.68 8.60 -26.65
C ASP A 60 9.16 7.17 -26.31
N GLY A 61 8.76 6.62 -25.16
CA GLY A 61 9.19 5.30 -24.70
C GLY A 61 10.63 5.23 -24.21
N SER A 62 11.34 6.35 -24.12
CA SER A 62 12.71 6.40 -23.61
C SER A 62 12.75 6.09 -22.11
N ILE A 63 13.89 5.55 -21.66
CA ILE A 63 14.13 5.25 -20.25
C ILE A 63 14.94 6.39 -19.63
N ARG A 64 14.47 6.87 -18.47
CA ARG A 64 15.15 7.86 -17.64
C ARG A 64 15.35 7.30 -16.24
N HIS A 65 16.34 7.82 -15.53
CA HIS A 65 16.55 7.52 -14.12
C HIS A 65 16.08 8.71 -13.29
N ALA A 66 15.34 8.44 -12.22
CA ALA A 66 14.78 9.47 -11.36
C ALA A 66 14.67 8.97 -9.92
N TYR A 67 14.62 9.91 -8.99
CA TYR A 67 14.35 9.60 -7.59
C TYR A 67 12.85 9.42 -7.33
N ILE A 68 12.52 8.43 -6.52
CA ILE A 68 11.19 8.18 -5.95
C ILE A 68 11.30 8.00 -4.43
N TYR A 69 10.26 8.38 -3.71
CA TYR A 69 10.13 8.13 -2.27
C TYR A 69 9.28 6.88 -2.04
N LEU A 70 9.86 5.88 -1.38
CA LEU A 70 9.20 4.61 -1.07
C LEU A 70 9.14 4.41 0.43
N LEU A 71 7.99 3.97 0.92
CA LEU A 71 7.77 3.78 2.34
C LEU A 71 8.80 2.78 2.90
N ARG A 72 9.60 3.21 3.88
CA ARG A 72 10.73 2.43 4.40
C ARG A 72 10.27 1.14 5.06
N SER A 73 9.17 1.19 5.80
CA SER A 73 8.62 0.06 6.52
C SER A 73 7.11 0.22 6.59
N TRP A 74 6.40 -0.89 6.39
CA TRP A 74 4.94 -0.92 6.43
C TRP A 74 4.46 -2.12 7.23
N ARG A 75 3.23 -2.01 7.73
CA ARG A 75 2.56 -3.08 8.48
C ARG A 75 2.37 -4.29 7.55
N ALA A 76 2.63 -5.50 8.04
CA ALA A 76 2.63 -6.71 7.20
C ALA A 76 1.28 -6.99 6.51
N ASP A 77 0.19 -6.53 7.13
CA ASP A 77 -1.18 -6.63 6.62
C ASP A 77 -1.58 -5.47 5.69
N LEU A 78 -0.71 -4.49 5.41
CA LEU A 78 -1.05 -3.32 4.59
C LEU A 78 -1.56 -3.74 3.21
N LEU A 79 -0.87 -4.67 2.54
CA LEU A 79 -1.26 -5.13 1.22
C LEU A 79 -2.56 -5.96 1.25
N ALA A 80 -2.75 -6.77 2.30
CA ALA A 80 -3.95 -7.58 2.48
C ALA A 80 -5.18 -6.72 2.82
N THR A 81 -4.98 -5.62 3.55
CA THR A 81 -6.03 -4.66 3.94
C THR A 81 -6.25 -3.57 2.89
N SER A 82 -5.32 -3.42 1.93
CA SER A 82 -5.48 -2.52 0.81
C SER A 82 -6.64 -2.98 -0.08
N SER A 83 -7.55 -2.07 -0.40
CA SER A 83 -8.76 -2.42 -1.14
C SER A 83 -8.48 -2.70 -2.61
N VAL A 84 -7.53 -1.97 -3.21
CA VAL A 84 -7.17 -2.04 -4.63
C VAL A 84 -5.71 -1.59 -4.80
N MET A 85 -4.95 -2.27 -5.67
CA MET A 85 -3.66 -1.80 -6.17
C MET A 85 -3.89 -0.73 -7.25
N LEU A 86 -3.37 0.47 -7.04
CA LEU A 86 -3.59 1.60 -7.95
C LEU A 86 -2.46 1.72 -8.97
N THR A 87 -2.80 2.06 -10.21
CA THR A 87 -1.85 2.52 -11.23
C THR A 87 -1.64 4.02 -11.19
N THR A 88 -2.69 4.77 -10.85
CA THR A 88 -2.66 6.22 -10.68
C THR A 88 -3.29 6.60 -9.35
N TYR A 89 -2.69 7.56 -8.66
CA TYR A 89 -3.25 8.11 -7.44
C TYR A 89 -4.06 9.37 -7.75
N SER A 90 -5.25 9.47 -7.15
CA SER A 90 -6.04 10.70 -7.12
C SER A 90 -6.71 10.81 -5.77
N SER A 91 -6.44 11.89 -5.02
CA SER A 91 -7.04 12.13 -3.71
C SER A 91 -8.58 12.10 -3.76
N LEU A 92 -9.17 12.67 -4.81
CA LEU A 92 -10.61 12.68 -5.06
C LEU A 92 -11.08 11.48 -5.91
N GLY A 93 -10.29 10.40 -5.93
CA GLY A 93 -10.56 9.20 -6.70
C GLY A 93 -11.76 8.38 -6.17
N PRO A 94 -12.16 7.34 -6.91
CA PRO A 94 -13.35 6.53 -6.61
C PRO A 94 -13.22 5.71 -5.31
N HIS A 95 -12.04 5.65 -4.70
CA HIS A 95 -11.83 5.00 -3.40
C HIS A 95 -12.43 5.78 -2.21
N GLY A 96 -12.85 7.04 -2.40
CA GLY A 96 -13.51 7.84 -1.36
C GLY A 96 -12.62 8.16 -0.16
N ARG A 97 -11.30 8.17 -0.35
CA ARG A 97 -10.29 8.43 0.70
C ARG A 97 -9.47 9.65 0.32
N VAL A 98 -9.98 10.82 0.70
CA VAL A 98 -9.32 12.10 0.42
C VAL A 98 -8.04 12.18 1.24
N TYR A 99 -6.98 12.72 0.63
CA TYR A 99 -5.75 13.07 1.33
C TYR A 99 -6.06 14.02 2.49
N VAL A 100 -5.58 13.66 3.68
CA VAL A 100 -5.66 14.48 4.88
C VAL A 100 -4.24 14.89 5.26
N ASP A 101 -4.03 16.21 5.38
CA ASP A 101 -2.75 16.79 5.77
C ASP A 101 -2.27 16.24 7.12
N THR A 102 -0.95 16.15 7.26
CA THR A 102 -0.29 15.56 8.43
C THR A 102 -0.71 16.21 9.75
N TYR A 103 -0.90 17.54 9.78
CA TYR A 103 -1.31 18.25 11.00
C TYR A 103 -2.75 17.94 11.42
N LEU A 104 -3.66 17.69 10.47
CA LEU A 104 -5.03 17.29 10.76
C LEU A 104 -5.09 15.84 11.23
N ARG A 105 -4.29 14.95 10.60
CA ARG A 105 -4.20 13.55 11.01
C ARG A 105 -3.68 13.40 12.44
N ALA A 106 -2.65 14.17 12.80
CA ALA A 106 -2.12 14.17 14.16
C ALA A 106 -3.17 14.68 15.17
N LYS A 107 -3.96 15.68 14.80
CA LYS A 107 -5.05 16.22 15.63
C LYS A 107 -6.17 15.20 15.84
N GLU A 108 -6.66 14.55 14.79
CA GLU A 108 -7.67 13.49 14.89
C GLU A 108 -7.18 12.33 15.79
N MET A 109 -5.91 11.91 15.65
CA MET A 109 -5.36 10.85 16.50
C MET A 109 -5.30 11.26 17.99
N VAL A 110 -5.04 12.53 18.29
CA VAL A 110 -5.06 13.03 19.68
C VAL A 110 -6.49 13.13 20.20
N GLU A 111 -7.43 13.61 19.38
CA GLU A 111 -8.85 13.73 19.73
C GLU A 111 -9.53 12.35 19.90
N ASP A 112 -9.15 11.34 19.11
CA ASP A 112 -9.63 9.95 19.25
C ASP A 112 -9.12 9.30 20.54
N VAL A 113 -7.89 9.62 20.94
CA VAL A 113 -7.31 9.17 22.22
C VAL A 113 -7.96 9.87 23.41
N GLU A 114 -8.24 11.17 23.30
CA GLU A 114 -8.91 11.96 24.36
C GLU A 114 -10.40 11.66 24.48
N SER A 115 -11.08 11.34 23.37
CA SER A 115 -12.51 10.99 23.36
C SER A 115 -12.80 9.54 23.77
N GLY A 116 -11.77 8.73 24.01
CA GLY A 116 -11.91 7.34 24.42
C GLY A 116 -12.50 6.42 23.35
N LEU A 117 -12.57 6.89 22.10
CA LEU A 117 -13.08 6.13 20.95
C LEU A 117 -11.99 5.24 20.36
N VAL A 118 -11.24 4.50 21.21
CA VAL A 118 -10.39 3.41 20.74
C VAL A 118 -11.32 2.31 20.24
N VAL A 119 -11.61 2.36 18.93
CA VAL A 119 -12.45 1.39 18.25
C VAL A 119 -11.83 0.00 18.45
N LEU A 120 -12.52 -0.80 19.26
CA LEU A 120 -12.60 -2.25 19.17
C LEU A 120 -12.80 -2.66 17.69
N ARG A 121 -11.72 -2.80 16.95
CA ARG A 121 -11.68 -3.41 15.61
C ARG A 121 -10.54 -4.42 15.56
N SER A 122 -10.65 -5.42 16.41
CA SER A 122 -10.23 -6.78 16.05
C SER A 122 -11.09 -7.79 16.82
N GLU A 123 -11.75 -8.63 16.03
CA GLU A 123 -12.35 -9.92 16.36
C GLU A 123 -13.77 -9.94 16.94
N ASN A 124 -14.73 -10.28 16.06
CA ASN A 124 -15.81 -11.20 16.42
C ASN A 124 -15.16 -12.50 16.92
N VAL A 125 -14.82 -12.58 18.20
CA VAL A 125 -14.66 -13.85 18.90
C VAL A 125 -16.07 -14.27 19.31
N THR A 126 -16.54 -15.31 18.64
CA THR A 126 -17.74 -16.06 19.02
C THR A 126 -17.64 -16.54 20.48
N SER A 127 -18.57 -16.04 21.31
CA SER A 127 -19.17 -16.67 22.50
C SER A 127 -18.28 -17.53 23.43
N GLU A 128 -17.96 -16.97 24.61
CA GLU A 128 -17.62 -17.71 25.83
C GLU A 128 -18.81 -17.71 26.82
N GLU A 129 -20.03 -18.01 26.37
CA GLU A 129 -21.20 -18.18 27.25
C GLU A 129 -21.54 -19.64 27.57
N ASP A 130 -20.73 -20.62 27.16
CA ASP A 130 -20.99 -22.06 27.40
C ASP A 130 -19.97 -22.75 28.33
N MET A 131 -19.25 -22.02 29.19
CA MET A 131 -18.29 -22.64 30.13
C MET A 131 -18.67 -22.56 31.61
N TYR A 132 -19.76 -21.87 31.97
CA TYR A 132 -20.33 -21.96 33.32
C TYR A 132 -21.85 -21.74 33.30
N GLN A 133 -22.60 -22.67 32.70
CA GLN A 133 -23.91 -23.14 33.18
C GLN A 133 -24.12 -24.60 32.78
#